data_AF-A0A1J5GWR7-F1
#
_entry.id   AF-A0A1J5GWR7-F1
#
_cell.length_a   1.000
_cell.length_b   1.000
_cell.length_c   1.000
_cell.angle_alpha   90.00
_cell.angle_beta   90.00
_cell.angle_gamma   90.00
#
_symmetry.space_group_name_H-M   'P 1'
#
loop_
_entity.id
_entity.type
_entity.pdbx_description
1 polymer ?
#
loop_
_entity_poly.entity_id
_entity_poly.type
_entity_poly.pdbx_seq_one_letter_code
_entity_poly.pdbx_strand_id
1 'polypeptide(L)'
;MLRSYRRDIWSASILGLSLLAIVTFLFLSHGESLASHTDFTQAVPLTGWMWAGAAADISGQKIGLGWISLNCSNDNDCSPAYSVQINPNLTVTGYGWSPYTGWVQFGGLSGCPAGNCTARVTGSNAAGWELSGWARACAVFVSGCSGTLKDNGAPGYARGNWDGWISLNCANTGGCGTSNYKVSVPSVGGFTAGSNAWGSDVLGRVNFAFADFNPPCTPHNTCSADLSQSTATNLWCTDGTPVDCSVGQTCSPVSGSCTANPVMPPGEIIPSQTVVKPGDVITITWTSGGDPSSCTLTANDGLNVIGGATGSTDSNPITLNRTIYTLTCTDAATGIPVVVASTTIMSITRFEET
;
A
#
# COMPACT_ATOMS: atom_id res chain seq x y z
N MET A 1 77.53 -10.54 -13.72
CA MET A 1 76.34 -10.99 -14.48
C MET A 1 75.21 -11.40 -13.53
N LEU A 2 74.85 -10.53 -12.57
CA LEU A 2 73.78 -10.77 -11.57
C LEU A 2 73.32 -9.41 -11.02
N ARG A 3 72.47 -8.71 -11.77
CA ARG A 3 71.61 -7.62 -11.27
C ARG A 3 70.43 -7.52 -12.24
N SER A 4 69.22 -7.76 -11.72
CA SER A 4 67.92 -7.28 -12.22
C SER A 4 66.85 -8.37 -12.23
N TYR A 5 66.33 -8.75 -11.06
CA TYR A 5 65.02 -9.43 -10.96
C TYR A 5 64.45 -9.36 -9.54
N ARG A 6 64.27 -8.17 -8.98
CA ARG A 6 63.63 -7.99 -7.65
C ARG A 6 62.84 -6.69 -7.56
N ARG A 7 62.01 -6.38 -8.56
CA ARG A 7 61.20 -5.16 -8.48
C ARG A 7 59.82 -5.19 -9.12
N ASP A 8 59.17 -6.34 -9.29
CA ASP A 8 57.81 -6.38 -9.89
C ASP A 8 56.76 -7.22 -9.13
N ILE A 9 56.98 -7.56 -7.85
CA ILE A 9 56.02 -8.40 -7.09
C ILE A 9 55.13 -7.58 -6.12
N TRP A 10 55.42 -6.30 -5.87
CA TRP A 10 54.69 -5.52 -4.87
C TRP A 10 53.46 -4.75 -5.40
N SER A 11 53.26 -4.68 -6.71
CA SER A 11 52.18 -3.89 -7.33
C SER A 11 50.93 -4.70 -7.73
N ALA A 12 51.00 -6.04 -7.77
CA ALA A 12 49.87 -6.88 -8.16
C ALA A 12 48.95 -7.28 -6.98
N SER A 13 49.45 -7.25 -5.74
CA SER A 13 48.69 -7.71 -4.57
C SER A 13 47.72 -6.66 -3.98
N ILE A 14 47.93 -5.38 -4.28
CA ILE A 14 47.08 -4.28 -3.74
C ILE A 14 45.81 -4.10 -4.59
N LEU A 15 45.85 -4.42 -5.88
CA LEU A 15 44.68 -4.36 -6.78
C LEU A 15 43.71 -5.55 -6.57
N GLY A 16 44.21 -6.73 -6.20
CA GLY A 16 43.36 -7.91 -5.96
C GLY A 16 42.54 -7.85 -4.66
N LEU A 17 43.07 -7.22 -3.61
CA LEU A 17 42.37 -7.05 -2.32
C LEU A 17 41.30 -5.94 -2.36
N SER A 18 41.49 -4.92 -3.22
CA SER A 18 40.52 -3.84 -3.41
C SER A 18 39.26 -4.31 -4.16
N LEU A 19 39.41 -5.17 -5.18
CA LEU A 19 38.28 -5.69 -5.94
C LEU A 19 37.41 -6.66 -5.10
N LEU A 20 38.02 -7.44 -4.19
CA LEU A 20 37.28 -8.37 -3.33
C LEU A 20 36.44 -7.63 -2.27
N ALA A 21 36.96 -6.52 -1.73
CA ALA A 21 36.25 -5.67 -0.75
C ALA A 21 35.08 -4.89 -1.38
N ILE A 22 35.22 -4.44 -2.64
CA ILE A 22 34.13 -3.77 -3.36
C ILE A 22 32.99 -4.74 -3.70
N VAL A 23 33.30 -6.00 -4.04
CA VAL A 23 32.27 -7.02 -4.27
C VAL A 23 31.60 -7.45 -2.95
N THR A 24 32.31 -7.50 -1.81
CA THR A 24 31.65 -7.77 -0.52
C THR A 24 30.82 -6.60 0.01
N PHE A 25 31.16 -5.35 -0.32
CA PHE A 25 30.35 -4.19 0.05
C PHE A 25 29.08 -4.04 -0.82
N LEU A 26 29.10 -4.51 -2.08
CA LEU A 26 27.92 -4.50 -2.94
C LEU A 26 26.86 -5.56 -2.56
N PHE A 27 27.22 -6.58 -1.78
CA PHE A 27 26.27 -7.59 -1.29
C PHE A 27 25.69 -7.29 0.11
N LEU A 28 26.11 -6.22 0.79
CA LEU A 28 25.75 -5.95 2.18
C LEU A 28 24.78 -4.79 2.43
N SER A 29 24.16 -4.21 1.40
CA SER A 29 23.20 -3.13 1.62
C SER A 29 22.00 -3.09 0.67
N HIS A 30 21.50 -4.26 0.24
CA HIS A 30 20.07 -4.39 -0.08
C HIS A 30 19.34 -4.84 1.19
N GLY A 31 19.52 -4.08 2.27
CA GLY A 31 18.49 -4.04 3.29
C GLY A 31 17.30 -3.41 2.60
N GLU A 32 16.39 -4.23 2.07
CA GLU A 32 15.09 -3.74 1.67
C GLU A 32 14.53 -3.06 2.91
N SER A 33 14.51 -1.73 2.85
CA SER A 33 13.87 -0.90 3.85
C SER A 33 12.45 -1.41 3.93
N LEU A 34 12.14 -2.18 4.99
CA LEU A 34 10.78 -2.54 5.32
C LEU A 34 10.07 -1.20 5.47
N ALA A 35 9.27 -0.82 4.47
CA ALA A 35 8.48 0.39 4.52
C ALA A 35 7.78 0.40 5.88
N SER A 36 7.94 1.48 6.63
CA SER A 36 7.25 1.62 7.92
C SER A 36 5.76 1.64 7.64
N HIS A 37 5.05 0.56 7.99
CA HIS A 37 3.59 0.49 7.87
C HIS A 37 3.00 1.19 9.10
N THR A 38 2.94 2.51 9.09
CA THR A 38 2.57 3.32 10.27
C THR A 38 1.16 3.04 10.77
N ASP A 39 0.27 2.55 9.90
CA ASP A 39 -1.13 2.31 10.22
C ASP A 39 -1.47 0.83 10.46
N PHE A 40 -0.58 -0.09 10.07
CA PHE A 40 -0.73 -1.51 10.37
C PHE A 40 -0.24 -1.83 11.79
N THR A 41 -1.06 -1.49 12.78
CA THR A 41 -0.63 -1.48 14.20
C THR A 41 -0.97 -2.75 14.97
N GLN A 42 -1.79 -3.65 14.43
CA GLN A 42 -2.23 -4.88 15.09
C GLN A 42 -2.14 -6.08 14.16
N ALA A 43 -1.99 -7.28 14.73
CA ALA A 43 -2.00 -8.50 13.95
C ALA A 43 -3.39 -8.78 13.36
N VAL A 44 -3.41 -9.16 12.08
CA VAL A 44 -4.64 -9.51 11.35
C VAL A 44 -4.83 -11.02 11.41
N PRO A 45 -5.87 -11.51 12.12
CA PRO A 45 -6.15 -12.93 12.17
C PRO A 45 -6.67 -13.41 10.82
N LEU A 46 -6.12 -14.53 10.35
CA LEU A 46 -6.71 -15.32 9.30
C LEU A 46 -7.90 -16.08 9.88
N THR A 47 -8.96 -16.19 9.10
CA THR A 47 -10.16 -16.98 9.37
C THR A 47 -10.37 -17.97 8.22
N GLY A 48 -11.39 -18.82 8.35
CA GLY A 48 -11.66 -19.86 7.36
C GLY A 48 -10.62 -20.97 7.39
N TRP A 49 -10.49 -21.66 6.26
CA TRP A 49 -9.87 -22.97 6.19
C TRP A 49 -8.84 -23.05 5.08
N MET A 50 -7.82 -23.89 5.27
CA MET A 50 -7.05 -24.41 4.16
C MET A 50 -7.34 -25.90 3.98
N TRP A 51 -7.32 -26.37 2.73
CA TRP A 51 -7.53 -27.78 2.41
C TRP A 51 -6.20 -28.43 2.06
N ALA A 52 -5.78 -29.42 2.85
CA ALA A 52 -4.64 -30.25 2.51
C ALA A 52 -5.11 -31.52 1.80
N GLY A 53 -4.79 -31.64 0.52
CA GLY A 53 -5.03 -32.88 -0.20
C GLY A 53 -4.60 -32.83 -1.65
N ALA A 54 -4.37 -34.01 -2.21
CA ALA A 54 -4.13 -34.12 -3.63
C ALA A 54 -5.37 -33.64 -4.40
N ALA A 55 -5.17 -32.82 -5.44
CA ALA A 55 -6.11 -32.83 -6.56
C ALA A 55 -6.19 -34.30 -7.01
N ALA A 56 -7.40 -34.83 -7.12
CA ALA A 56 -7.76 -36.24 -7.34
C ALA A 56 -6.61 -37.16 -7.81
N ASP A 57 -6.43 -38.31 -7.17
CA ASP A 57 -5.52 -39.34 -7.67
C ASP A 57 -5.88 -39.75 -9.13
N ILE A 58 -5.02 -40.55 -9.77
CA ILE A 58 -5.25 -41.09 -11.12
C ILE A 58 -6.52 -41.96 -11.25
N SER A 59 -7.23 -42.22 -10.14
CA SER A 59 -8.49 -42.95 -10.05
C SER A 59 -9.69 -42.05 -9.72
N GLY A 60 -9.50 -40.73 -9.62
CA GLY A 60 -10.54 -39.77 -9.26
C GLY A 60 -10.85 -39.66 -7.76
N GLN A 61 -10.11 -40.36 -6.89
CA GLN A 61 -10.34 -40.36 -5.45
C GLN A 61 -9.62 -39.17 -4.80
N LYS A 62 -10.39 -38.32 -4.09
CA LYS A 62 -9.86 -37.21 -3.30
C LYS A 62 -9.23 -37.76 -2.02
N ILE A 63 -7.96 -38.14 -2.09
CA ILE A 63 -7.14 -38.42 -0.91
C ILE A 63 -6.55 -37.10 -0.41
N GLY A 64 -6.99 -36.67 0.76
CA GLY A 64 -6.49 -35.47 1.42
C GLY A 64 -6.47 -35.62 2.92
N LEU A 65 -5.52 -34.96 3.57
CA LEU A 65 -5.41 -34.88 5.02
C LEU A 65 -6.43 -33.90 5.63
N GLY A 66 -7.31 -33.33 4.80
CA GLY A 66 -8.55 -32.71 5.23
C GLY A 66 -8.47 -31.19 5.40
N TRP A 67 -9.52 -30.65 6.00
CA TRP A 67 -9.60 -29.23 6.35
C TRP A 67 -8.69 -28.93 7.54
N ILE A 68 -8.02 -27.79 7.46
CA ILE A 68 -7.20 -27.22 8.52
C ILE A 68 -7.76 -25.83 8.83
N SER A 69 -8.31 -25.67 10.03
CA SER A 69 -8.90 -24.44 10.55
C SER A 69 -7.80 -23.46 10.88
N LEU A 70 -7.89 -22.22 10.41
CA LEU A 70 -6.90 -21.17 10.70
C LEU A 70 -7.25 -20.35 11.95
N ASN A 71 -8.47 -20.49 12.47
CA ASN A 71 -8.93 -19.77 13.64
C ASN A 71 -9.93 -20.61 14.43
N CYS A 72 -9.82 -20.62 15.75
CA CYS A 72 -10.79 -21.32 16.59
C CYS A 72 -12.22 -20.73 16.49
N SER A 73 -12.34 -19.46 16.09
CA SER A 73 -13.64 -18.83 15.86
C SER A 73 -14.40 -19.45 14.69
N ASN A 74 -13.73 -20.18 13.80
CA ASN A 74 -14.40 -20.83 12.66
C ASN A 74 -15.40 -21.89 13.10
N ASP A 75 -15.11 -22.58 14.21
CA ASP A 75 -15.91 -23.68 14.74
C ASP A 75 -16.71 -23.29 15.99
N ASN A 76 -16.61 -22.03 16.42
CA ASN A 76 -17.13 -21.52 17.70
C ASN A 76 -16.64 -22.32 18.92
N ASP A 77 -15.51 -23.03 18.80
CA ASP A 77 -14.87 -23.78 19.89
C ASP A 77 -13.40 -23.33 20.03
N CYS A 78 -13.19 -22.41 20.98
CA CYS A 78 -11.89 -21.80 21.25
C CYS A 78 -11.20 -22.39 22.49
N SER A 79 -11.30 -23.70 22.70
CA SER A 79 -10.60 -24.39 23.79
C SER A 79 -9.74 -25.56 23.29
N PRO A 80 -8.43 -25.36 23.04
CA PRO A 80 -7.66 -24.13 23.28
C PRO A 80 -7.89 -23.07 22.20
N ALA A 81 -7.69 -21.80 22.56
CA ALA A 81 -7.73 -20.71 21.59
C ALA A 81 -6.53 -20.79 20.64
N TYR A 82 -6.78 -20.71 19.34
CA TYR A 82 -5.74 -20.69 18.31
C TYR A 82 -6.13 -19.76 17.16
N SER A 83 -5.11 -19.21 16.51
CA SER A 83 -5.28 -18.33 15.35
C SER A 83 -3.96 -18.27 14.59
N VAL A 84 -4.02 -18.28 13.27
CA VAL A 84 -2.93 -17.90 12.38
C VAL A 84 -3.10 -16.42 12.05
N GLN A 85 -2.05 -15.62 12.17
CA GLN A 85 -2.14 -14.17 12.05
C GLN A 85 -0.99 -13.59 11.23
N ILE A 86 -1.27 -12.52 10.51
CA ILE A 86 -0.28 -11.69 9.83
C ILE A 86 0.03 -10.51 10.75
N ASN A 87 1.27 -10.39 11.20
CA ASN A 87 1.72 -9.35 12.14
C ASN A 87 2.09 -8.05 11.40
N PRO A 88 2.14 -6.90 12.10
CA PRO A 88 2.61 -5.60 11.59
C PRO A 88 3.90 -5.64 10.77
N ASN A 89 4.85 -6.49 11.16
CA ASN A 89 6.13 -6.67 10.46
C ASN A 89 6.05 -7.65 9.26
N LEU A 90 4.84 -7.95 8.80
CA LEU A 90 4.52 -8.90 7.74
C LEU A 90 4.90 -10.35 8.03
N THR A 91 5.30 -10.72 9.24
CA THR A 91 5.50 -12.13 9.60
C THR A 91 4.17 -12.83 9.83
N VAL A 92 4.09 -14.12 9.50
CA VAL A 92 2.93 -14.96 9.77
C VAL A 92 3.25 -15.87 10.95
N THR A 93 2.43 -15.81 11.99
CA THR A 93 2.63 -16.60 13.23
C THR A 93 1.36 -17.27 13.68
N GLY A 94 1.49 -18.29 14.53
CA GLY A 94 0.38 -18.93 15.21
C GLY A 94 0.18 -20.37 14.81
N TYR A 95 -1.02 -20.90 15.03
CA TYR A 95 -1.33 -22.31 14.82
C TYR A 95 -2.67 -22.48 14.13
N GLY A 96 -2.71 -23.37 13.13
CA GLY A 96 -3.94 -23.94 12.59
C GLY A 96 -4.16 -25.35 13.13
N TRP A 97 -5.41 -25.83 13.11
CA TRP A 97 -5.79 -27.14 13.66
C TRP A 97 -6.55 -27.98 12.64
N SER A 98 -6.27 -29.28 12.63
CA SER A 98 -7.04 -30.27 11.88
C SER A 98 -7.23 -31.54 12.72
N PRO A 99 -8.42 -32.15 12.71
CA PRO A 99 -8.62 -33.44 13.38
C PRO A 99 -7.79 -34.58 12.78
N TYR A 100 -7.30 -34.42 11.54
CA TYR A 100 -6.54 -35.46 10.83
C TYR A 100 -5.03 -35.19 10.82
N THR A 101 -4.62 -33.92 10.72
CA THR A 101 -3.19 -33.53 10.67
C THR A 101 -2.66 -33.03 12.02
N GLY A 102 -3.55 -32.77 12.98
CA GLY A 102 -3.22 -32.10 14.23
C GLY A 102 -2.86 -30.63 14.03
N TRP A 103 -1.99 -30.12 14.90
CA TRP A 103 -1.53 -28.73 14.85
C TRP A 103 -0.62 -28.49 13.65
N VAL A 104 -0.76 -27.31 13.03
CA VAL A 104 0.15 -26.78 12.02
C VAL A 104 0.65 -25.41 12.50
N GLN A 105 1.95 -25.31 12.74
CA GLN A 105 2.60 -24.11 13.23
C GLN A 105 3.05 -23.19 12.09
N PHE A 106 2.83 -21.89 12.27
CA PHE A 106 3.37 -20.80 11.47
C PHE A 106 4.28 -19.94 12.35
N GLY A 107 5.45 -19.56 11.81
CA GLY A 107 6.43 -18.73 12.53
C GLY A 107 7.14 -19.44 13.68
N GLY A 108 8.24 -18.84 14.17
CA GLY A 108 9.07 -19.44 15.22
C GLY A 108 9.73 -20.77 14.81
N LEU A 109 9.93 -20.98 13.50
CA LEU A 109 10.47 -22.21 12.93
C LEU A 109 11.97 -22.08 12.64
N SER A 110 12.68 -23.19 12.74
CA SER A 110 14.10 -23.30 12.41
C SER A 110 14.41 -24.65 11.75
N GLY A 111 15.50 -24.74 11.00
CA GLY A 111 15.93 -25.99 10.36
C GLY A 111 15.04 -26.42 9.18
N CYS A 112 14.41 -25.45 8.51
CA CYS A 112 13.66 -25.70 7.29
C CYS A 112 14.56 -26.21 6.15
N PRO A 113 14.00 -26.93 5.16
CA PRO A 113 14.80 -27.61 4.14
C PRO A 113 15.60 -26.67 3.24
N ALA A 114 15.08 -25.45 3.01
CA ALA A 114 15.71 -24.46 2.15
C ALA A 114 15.21 -23.05 2.49
N GLY A 115 15.99 -22.03 2.10
CA GLY A 115 15.61 -20.63 2.22
C GLY A 115 15.38 -20.17 3.67
N ASN A 116 14.57 -19.13 3.85
CA ASN A 116 14.22 -18.59 5.16
C ASN A 116 13.04 -19.38 5.76
N CYS A 117 13.17 -19.83 7.01
CA CYS A 117 12.12 -20.57 7.71
C CYS A 117 10.94 -19.69 8.13
N THR A 118 11.13 -18.38 8.20
CA THR A 118 10.13 -17.43 8.65
C THR A 118 9.00 -17.33 7.64
N ALA A 119 7.81 -17.78 8.04
CA ALA A 119 6.58 -17.49 7.31
C ALA A 119 6.34 -15.97 7.31
N ARG A 120 6.16 -15.37 6.14
CA ARG A 120 5.92 -13.93 6.00
C ARG A 120 5.23 -13.60 4.70
N VAL A 121 4.58 -12.44 4.65
CA VAL A 121 4.11 -11.84 3.41
C VAL A 121 5.28 -11.14 2.72
N THR A 122 5.37 -11.32 1.40
CA THR A 122 6.38 -10.75 0.50
C THR A 122 5.72 -10.28 -0.79
N GLY A 123 6.40 -9.42 -1.55
CA GLY A 123 5.89 -8.88 -2.83
C GLY A 123 5.62 -7.38 -2.76
N SER A 124 5.03 -6.83 -3.83
CA SER A 124 4.77 -5.40 -3.99
C SER A 124 3.28 -5.08 -4.13
N ASN A 125 2.94 -3.86 -3.68
CA ASN A 125 1.64 -3.40 -3.16
C ASN A 125 0.43 -3.46 -4.10
N ALA A 126 0.59 -3.79 -5.39
CA ALA A 126 -0.48 -3.71 -6.38
C ALA A 126 -0.75 -5.00 -7.19
N ALA A 127 0.17 -5.98 -7.22
CA ALA A 127 0.07 -7.09 -8.18
C ALA A 127 0.37 -8.50 -7.64
N GLY A 128 0.78 -8.66 -6.38
CA GLY A 128 1.07 -10.01 -5.90
C GLY A 128 1.77 -10.03 -4.55
N TRP A 129 1.03 -9.74 -3.48
CA TRP A 129 1.46 -10.17 -2.17
C TRP A 129 1.35 -11.70 -2.13
N GLU A 130 2.38 -12.35 -1.61
CA GLU A 130 2.50 -13.79 -1.53
C GLU A 130 3.08 -14.17 -0.18
N LEU A 131 2.60 -15.27 0.40
CA LEU A 131 3.29 -15.85 1.53
C LEU A 131 4.59 -16.49 1.04
N SER A 132 5.63 -16.39 1.84
CA SER A 132 6.92 -17.04 1.66
C SER A 132 7.35 -17.66 2.99
N GLY A 133 8.36 -18.53 2.94
CA GLY A 133 8.83 -19.31 4.08
C GLY A 133 8.05 -20.60 4.28
N TRP A 134 7.97 -21.07 5.52
CA TRP A 134 7.51 -22.43 5.82
C TRP A 134 6.46 -22.46 6.93
N ALA A 135 5.61 -23.47 6.87
CA ALA A 135 4.80 -23.93 7.98
C ALA A 135 5.20 -25.37 8.36
N ARG A 136 4.80 -25.80 9.56
CA ARG A 136 5.23 -27.08 10.13
C ARG A 136 4.05 -27.85 10.71
N ALA A 137 3.79 -29.03 10.17
CA ALA A 137 2.85 -29.95 10.79
C ALA A 137 3.47 -30.59 12.03
N CYS A 138 2.76 -30.51 13.16
CA CYS A 138 3.26 -30.96 14.46
C CYS A 138 3.12 -32.47 14.66
N ALA A 139 2.19 -33.12 13.94
CA ALA A 139 1.93 -34.55 14.08
C ALA A 139 3.14 -35.47 13.79
N VAL A 140 4.18 -34.95 13.11
CA VAL A 140 5.43 -35.66 12.83
C VAL A 140 6.36 -35.79 14.04
N PHE A 141 6.17 -34.98 15.07
CA PHE A 141 7.00 -35.02 16.28
C PHE A 141 6.41 -35.94 17.33
N VAL A 142 7.27 -36.50 18.19
CA VAL A 142 6.84 -37.34 19.33
C VAL A 142 5.91 -36.56 20.25
N SER A 143 6.19 -35.27 20.47
CA SER A 143 5.38 -34.35 21.25
C SER A 143 5.58 -32.91 20.77
N GLY A 144 4.52 -32.11 20.77
CA GLY A 144 4.58 -30.71 20.36
C GLY A 144 4.88 -30.53 18.86
N CYS A 145 5.59 -29.46 18.52
CA CYS A 145 5.86 -29.05 17.13
C CYS A 145 7.36 -28.95 16.79
N SER A 146 8.22 -29.49 17.65
CA SER A 146 9.68 -29.46 17.50
C SER A 146 10.33 -30.65 18.21
N GLY A 147 11.64 -30.84 17.98
CA GLY A 147 12.42 -31.91 18.62
C GLY A 147 12.43 -33.22 17.83
N THR A 148 12.41 -34.36 18.53
CA THR A 148 12.55 -35.68 17.93
C THR A 148 11.35 -36.03 17.06
N LEU A 149 11.62 -36.36 15.79
CA LEU A 149 10.61 -36.90 14.89
C LEU A 149 10.19 -38.30 15.33
N LYS A 150 8.92 -38.64 15.16
CA LYS A 150 8.43 -40.01 15.31
C LYS A 150 9.21 -40.96 14.38
N ASP A 151 9.26 -42.24 14.69
CA ASP A 151 9.84 -43.21 13.75
C ASP A 151 8.98 -43.34 12.50
N ASN A 152 9.61 -43.54 11.33
CA ASN A 152 8.88 -43.67 10.06
C ASN A 152 7.89 -44.86 10.04
N GLY A 153 8.09 -45.86 10.91
CA GLY A 153 7.28 -47.08 11.00
C GLY A 153 6.51 -47.25 12.31
N ALA A 154 6.35 -46.20 13.12
CA ALA A 154 5.60 -46.31 14.38
C ALA A 154 4.11 -46.66 14.11
N PRO A 155 3.54 -47.66 14.80
CA PRO A 155 2.14 -48.04 14.60
C PRO A 155 1.21 -46.86 14.94
N GLY A 156 0.32 -46.52 14.00
CA GLY A 156 -0.65 -45.42 14.13
C GLY A 156 -0.20 -44.06 13.58
N TYR A 157 1.09 -43.87 13.28
CA TYR A 157 1.62 -42.64 12.67
C TYR A 157 2.81 -42.95 11.76
N ALA A 158 2.54 -43.60 10.62
CA ALA A 158 3.54 -43.67 9.57
C ALA A 158 3.72 -42.26 9.02
N ARG A 159 4.84 -41.61 9.37
CA ARG A 159 5.21 -40.33 8.75
C ARG A 159 5.34 -40.43 7.23
N GLY A 160 5.40 -41.64 6.67
CA GLY A 160 5.50 -41.84 5.23
C GLY A 160 6.77 -41.21 4.66
N ASN A 161 7.85 -41.18 5.46
CA ASN A 161 9.08 -40.43 5.22
C ASN A 161 8.92 -38.91 5.11
N TRP A 162 7.74 -38.36 5.38
CA TRP A 162 7.53 -36.92 5.47
C TRP A 162 7.99 -36.39 6.82
N ASP A 163 8.67 -35.27 6.77
CA ASP A 163 9.27 -34.63 7.93
C ASP A 163 8.37 -33.53 8.50
N GLY A 164 7.26 -33.17 7.86
CA GLY A 164 6.27 -32.21 8.36
C GLY A 164 6.36 -30.82 7.75
N TRP A 165 7.30 -30.58 6.82
CA TRP A 165 7.44 -29.25 6.21
C TRP A 165 6.37 -28.96 5.16
N ILE A 166 5.87 -27.74 5.18
CA ILE A 166 4.92 -27.17 4.22
C ILE A 166 5.53 -25.88 3.67
N SER A 167 5.85 -25.86 2.39
CA SER A 167 6.38 -24.68 1.71
C SER A 167 5.24 -23.76 1.27
N LEU A 168 5.33 -22.46 1.58
CA LEU A 168 4.30 -21.48 1.23
C LEU A 168 4.49 -20.89 -0.19
N ASN A 169 5.66 -21.09 -0.80
CA ASN A 169 5.99 -20.53 -2.11
C ASN A 169 7.09 -21.33 -2.78
N CYS A 170 6.97 -21.68 -4.06
CA CYS A 170 8.03 -22.37 -4.80
C CYS A 170 9.39 -21.65 -4.79
N ALA A 171 9.41 -20.34 -4.54
CA ALA A 171 10.62 -19.54 -4.55
C ALA A 171 11.55 -19.88 -3.38
N ASN A 172 11.00 -20.30 -2.23
CA ASN A 172 11.82 -20.65 -1.06
C ASN A 172 12.63 -21.95 -1.27
N THR A 173 12.21 -22.83 -2.19
CA THR A 173 12.89 -24.07 -2.56
C THR A 173 13.64 -23.95 -3.90
N GLY A 174 13.57 -22.80 -4.58
CA GLY A 174 14.07 -22.65 -5.96
C GLY A 174 13.32 -23.52 -6.97
N GLY A 175 12.11 -24.00 -6.64
CA GLY A 175 11.37 -24.99 -7.42
C GLY A 175 10.40 -24.40 -8.46
N CYS A 176 10.30 -23.07 -8.56
CA CYS A 176 9.31 -22.41 -9.41
C CYS A 176 9.42 -22.75 -10.91
N GLY A 177 10.61 -23.17 -11.38
CA GLY A 177 10.80 -23.62 -12.76
C GLY A 177 10.10 -24.95 -13.09
N THR A 178 9.77 -25.75 -12.07
CA THR A 178 9.10 -27.06 -12.23
C THR A 178 7.65 -27.00 -11.75
N SER A 179 7.37 -26.31 -10.65
CA SER A 179 6.03 -26.15 -10.11
C SER A 179 5.89 -24.76 -9.51
N ASN A 180 5.05 -23.93 -10.13
CA ASN A 180 4.80 -22.55 -9.72
C ASN A 180 3.69 -22.45 -8.66
N TYR A 181 3.80 -23.21 -7.57
CA TYR A 181 2.88 -23.11 -6.44
C TYR A 181 3.26 -21.90 -5.58
N LYS A 182 2.25 -21.17 -5.12
CA LYS A 182 2.40 -20.03 -4.22
C LYS A 182 1.07 -19.72 -3.55
N VAL A 183 1.12 -19.25 -2.31
CA VAL A 183 -0.06 -18.72 -1.62
C VAL A 183 -0.12 -17.22 -1.88
N SER A 184 -1.04 -16.79 -2.73
CA SER A 184 -1.24 -15.37 -3.02
C SER A 184 -2.17 -14.74 -1.99
N VAL A 185 -1.73 -13.64 -1.40
CA VAL A 185 -2.51 -12.80 -0.51
C VAL A 185 -3.09 -11.67 -1.38
N PRO A 186 -4.37 -11.70 -1.71
CA PRO A 186 -4.93 -10.69 -2.61
C PRO A 186 -5.05 -9.32 -1.95
N SER A 187 -5.21 -8.33 -2.81
CA SER A 187 -5.47 -6.94 -2.47
C SER A 187 -6.95 -6.65 -2.17
N VAL A 188 -7.81 -7.67 -2.05
CA VAL A 188 -9.20 -7.67 -1.56
C VAL A 188 -9.56 -9.03 -0.97
N GLY A 189 -10.39 -9.05 0.07
CA GLY A 189 -10.64 -10.18 0.99
C GLY A 189 -10.77 -11.58 0.37
N GLY A 190 -10.33 -12.57 1.14
CA GLY A 190 -10.30 -14.00 0.78
C GLY A 190 -9.11 -14.36 -0.12
N PHE A 191 -8.39 -15.43 0.16
CA PHE A 191 -7.28 -15.88 -0.69
C PHE A 191 -7.78 -16.34 -2.08
N THR A 192 -6.98 -16.16 -3.14
CA THR A 192 -7.42 -16.45 -4.52
C THR A 192 -7.48 -17.95 -4.82
N ALA A 193 -8.39 -18.33 -5.71
CA ALA A 193 -8.39 -19.67 -6.32
C ALA A 193 -7.03 -19.96 -6.97
N GLY A 194 -6.39 -21.06 -6.56
CA GLY A 194 -5.03 -21.40 -7.02
C GLY A 194 -3.91 -20.99 -6.05
N SER A 195 -4.24 -20.34 -4.92
CA SER A 195 -3.31 -20.11 -3.82
C SER A 195 -2.95 -21.40 -3.12
N ASN A 196 -1.83 -22.02 -3.52
CA ASN A 196 -1.41 -23.33 -3.05
C ASN A 196 -0.02 -23.27 -2.40
N ALA A 197 0.06 -23.79 -1.19
CA ALA A 197 1.31 -24.25 -0.58
C ALA A 197 1.57 -25.72 -0.98
N TRP A 198 2.77 -26.23 -0.66
CA TRP A 198 3.18 -27.59 -0.97
C TRP A 198 3.73 -28.31 0.26
N GLY A 199 3.13 -29.46 0.61
CA GLY A 199 3.54 -30.28 1.75
C GLY A 199 4.05 -31.66 1.36
N SER A 200 4.89 -31.74 0.32
CA SER A 200 5.42 -33.00 -0.24
C SER A 200 4.32 -33.91 -0.81
N ASP A 201 4.66 -35.15 -1.16
CA ASP A 201 3.72 -36.15 -1.69
C ASP A 201 2.70 -36.63 -0.64
N VAL A 202 2.94 -36.33 0.65
CA VAL A 202 2.07 -36.73 1.76
C VAL A 202 0.88 -35.79 1.95
N LEU A 203 1.10 -34.47 2.10
CA LEU A 203 -0.02 -33.50 2.10
C LEU A 203 -0.46 -33.10 0.69
N GLY A 204 0.45 -33.16 -0.28
CA GLY A 204 0.24 -32.62 -1.61
C GLY A 204 0.11 -31.11 -1.61
N ARG A 205 -0.81 -30.60 -2.44
CA ARG A 205 -1.16 -29.18 -2.49
C ARG A 205 -2.01 -28.83 -1.28
N VAL A 206 -1.63 -27.75 -0.60
CA VAL A 206 -2.42 -27.16 0.49
C VAL A 206 -3.06 -25.89 -0.04
N ASN A 207 -4.35 -25.94 -0.31
CA ASN A 207 -5.11 -24.87 -0.95
C ASN A 207 -5.66 -23.89 0.08
N PHE A 208 -5.29 -22.62 -0.04
CA PHE A 208 -5.69 -21.52 0.83
C PHE A 208 -6.97 -20.81 0.36
N ALA A 209 -7.59 -21.18 -0.74
CA ALA A 209 -8.75 -20.46 -1.32
C ALA A 209 -9.99 -20.33 -0.41
N PHE A 210 -10.02 -21.01 0.74
CA PHE A 210 -11.09 -20.92 1.73
C PHE A 210 -10.66 -20.18 3.00
N ALA A 211 -9.44 -19.63 3.02
CA ALA A 211 -8.95 -18.75 4.04
C ALA A 211 -9.40 -17.32 3.71
N ASP A 212 -9.61 -16.54 4.77
CA ASP A 212 -10.03 -15.15 4.68
C ASP A 212 -9.33 -14.32 5.76
N PHE A 213 -9.43 -13.00 5.65
CA PHE A 213 -8.96 -12.05 6.64
C PHE A 213 -9.74 -10.75 6.50
N ASN A 214 -9.93 -10.05 7.60
CA ASN A 214 -10.41 -8.67 7.53
C ASN A 214 -9.21 -7.75 7.31
N PRO A 215 -9.15 -7.00 6.20
CA PRO A 215 -8.03 -6.10 5.92
C PRO A 215 -7.86 -5.04 7.03
N PRO A 216 -6.61 -4.70 7.41
CA PRO A 216 -6.37 -3.67 8.43
C PRO A 216 -6.70 -2.25 7.94
N CYS A 217 -6.68 -2.01 6.62
CA CYS A 217 -7.02 -0.71 6.02
C CYS A 217 -8.00 -0.84 4.86
N THR A 218 -8.71 0.26 4.58
CA THR A 218 -9.47 0.43 3.33
C THR A 218 -8.60 1.17 2.31
N PRO A 219 -8.52 0.74 1.04
CA PRO A 219 -7.67 1.40 0.07
C PRO A 219 -8.19 2.80 -0.18
N HIS A 220 -7.27 3.76 -0.23
CA HIS A 220 -7.59 5.15 -0.51
C HIS A 220 -6.39 5.81 -1.17
N ASN A 221 -6.62 6.97 -1.76
CA ASN A 221 -5.55 7.80 -2.26
C ASN A 221 -5.43 9.05 -1.38
N THR A 222 -4.23 9.56 -1.22
CA THR A 222 -3.94 10.82 -0.54
C THR A 222 -3.14 11.75 -1.43
N CYS A 223 -3.39 13.05 -1.33
CA CYS A 223 -2.63 14.05 -2.05
C CYS A 223 -1.40 14.52 -1.26
N SER A 224 -0.34 14.92 -1.97
CA SER A 224 0.74 15.71 -1.39
C SER A 224 0.22 17.08 -0.92
N ALA A 225 0.98 17.72 -0.03
CA ALA A 225 0.61 19.03 0.53
C ALA A 225 0.47 20.14 -0.53
N ASP A 226 1.21 20.04 -1.62
CA ASP A 226 1.16 20.96 -2.76
C ASP A 226 0.17 20.51 -3.88
N LEU A 227 -0.56 19.42 -3.65
CA LEU A 227 -1.51 18.81 -4.59
C LEU A 227 -0.91 18.41 -5.94
N SER A 228 0.41 18.27 -6.03
CA SER A 228 1.10 17.86 -7.26
C SER A 228 1.20 16.34 -7.43
N GLN A 229 1.03 15.57 -6.35
CA GLN A 229 1.18 14.12 -6.34
C GLN A 229 -0.02 13.43 -5.69
N SER A 230 -0.29 12.21 -6.17
CA SER A 230 -1.25 11.27 -5.58
C SER A 230 -0.50 10.02 -5.10
N THR A 231 -0.77 9.57 -3.88
CA THR A 231 -0.21 8.34 -3.31
C THR A 231 -1.35 7.38 -3.00
N ALA A 232 -1.28 6.15 -3.51
CA ALA A 232 -2.26 5.11 -3.24
C ALA A 232 -1.85 4.27 -2.03
N THR A 233 -2.72 4.15 -1.04
CA THR A 233 -2.54 3.27 0.12
C THR A 233 -3.34 1.98 -0.11
N ASN A 234 -2.71 0.83 0.11
CA ASN A 234 -3.35 -0.47 -0.10
C ASN A 234 -4.09 -0.99 1.16
N LEU A 235 -4.67 -2.18 1.06
CA LEU A 235 -5.37 -2.85 2.17
C LEU A 235 -4.51 -3.18 3.39
N TRP A 236 -3.20 -3.22 3.22
CA TRP A 236 -2.23 -3.51 4.26
C TRP A 236 -1.60 -2.24 4.82
N CYS A 237 -2.21 -1.09 4.53
CA CYS A 237 -1.77 0.22 4.96
C CYS A 237 -0.34 0.55 4.48
N THR A 238 0.03 0.03 3.32
CA THR A 238 1.30 0.37 2.67
C THR A 238 1.03 1.39 1.59
N ASP A 239 1.73 2.52 1.69
CA ASP A 239 1.74 3.52 0.66
C ASP A 239 2.50 3.01 -0.57
N GLY A 240 1.92 3.24 -1.74
CA GLY A 240 2.57 3.07 -3.02
C GLY A 240 3.59 4.17 -3.28
N THR A 241 4.24 4.08 -4.43
CA THR A 241 5.07 5.17 -4.92
C THR A 241 4.17 6.36 -5.28
N PRO A 242 4.47 7.59 -4.79
CA PRO A 242 3.76 8.79 -5.23
C PRO A 242 3.82 8.93 -6.75
N VAL A 243 2.69 9.31 -7.35
CA VAL A 243 2.54 9.56 -8.78
C VAL A 243 2.34 11.04 -9.01
N ASP A 244 3.20 11.66 -9.82
CA ASP A 244 3.06 13.05 -10.23
C ASP A 244 1.82 13.23 -11.13
N CYS A 245 1.01 14.24 -10.83
CA CYS A 245 -0.09 14.63 -11.68
C CYS A 245 0.44 15.23 -12.99
N SER A 246 -0.22 14.89 -14.10
CA SER A 246 0.19 15.39 -15.42
C SER A 246 -0.02 16.90 -15.55
N VAL A 247 0.62 17.51 -16.54
CA VAL A 247 0.41 18.94 -16.85
C VAL A 247 -1.08 19.22 -17.04
N GLY A 248 -1.60 20.22 -16.32
CA GLY A 248 -3.02 20.56 -16.33
C GLY A 248 -3.89 19.68 -15.43
N GLN A 249 -3.29 18.93 -14.50
CA GLN A 249 -3.97 18.20 -13.44
C GLN A 249 -3.48 18.65 -12.06
N THR A 250 -4.35 18.48 -11.07
CA THR A 250 -4.06 18.63 -9.64
C THR A 250 -4.69 17.44 -8.91
N CYS A 251 -4.04 17.01 -7.83
CA CYS A 251 -4.58 15.99 -6.97
C CYS A 251 -5.79 16.56 -6.21
N SER A 252 -6.96 15.96 -6.39
CA SER A 252 -8.17 16.39 -5.68
C SER A 252 -8.14 15.89 -4.23
N PRO A 253 -8.25 16.76 -3.22
CA PRO A 253 -8.28 16.34 -1.81
C PRO A 253 -9.45 15.42 -1.46
N VAL A 254 -10.51 15.42 -2.28
CA VAL A 254 -11.71 14.61 -2.07
C VAL A 254 -11.50 13.18 -2.55
N SER A 255 -10.94 13.00 -3.74
CA SER A 255 -10.72 11.68 -4.34
C SER A 255 -9.31 11.12 -4.12
N GLY A 256 -8.39 11.96 -3.61
CA GLY A 256 -6.97 11.68 -3.50
C GLY A 256 -6.28 11.46 -4.84
N SER A 257 -6.94 11.72 -5.96
CA SER A 257 -6.51 11.29 -7.30
C SER A 257 -6.24 12.49 -8.20
N CYS A 258 -5.32 12.33 -9.15
CA CYS A 258 -5.02 13.36 -10.14
C CYS A 258 -6.23 13.58 -11.06
N THR A 259 -6.84 14.75 -10.94
CA THR A 259 -7.97 15.19 -11.76
C THR A 259 -7.53 16.33 -12.65
N ALA A 260 -8.16 16.50 -13.82
CA ALA A 260 -7.98 17.71 -14.61
C ALA A 260 -8.14 18.93 -13.70
N ASN A 261 -7.24 19.91 -13.85
CA ASN A 261 -7.39 21.19 -13.19
C ASN A 261 -8.81 21.67 -13.48
N PRO A 262 -9.57 22.08 -12.45
CA PRO A 262 -10.91 22.60 -12.67
C PRO A 262 -10.77 23.79 -13.62
N VAL A 263 -11.17 23.58 -14.88
CA VAL A 263 -11.31 24.66 -15.86
C VAL A 263 -12.66 25.28 -15.54
N MET A 264 -12.74 26.00 -14.43
CA MET A 264 -13.91 26.83 -14.20
C MET A 264 -13.90 27.89 -15.31
N PRO A 265 -14.96 27.99 -16.11
CA PRO A 265 -14.98 28.97 -17.18
C PRO A 265 -14.78 30.36 -16.58
N PRO A 266 -14.10 31.28 -17.29
CA PRO A 266 -13.85 32.63 -16.80
C PRO A 266 -15.14 33.27 -16.30
N GLY A 267 -15.08 33.88 -15.12
CA GLY A 267 -16.15 34.70 -14.60
C GLY A 267 -16.04 36.14 -15.12
N GLU A 268 -16.94 36.99 -14.67
CA GLU A 268 -16.94 38.41 -14.96
C GLU A 268 -17.19 39.21 -13.68
N ILE A 269 -16.51 40.35 -13.55
CA ILE A 269 -16.80 41.37 -12.53
C ILE A 269 -17.13 42.66 -13.28
N ILE A 270 -18.36 43.16 -13.11
CA ILE A 270 -18.87 44.33 -13.78
C ILE A 270 -19.09 45.43 -12.73
N PRO A 271 -18.14 46.37 -12.58
CA PRO A 271 -18.35 47.53 -11.73
C PRO A 271 -19.33 48.50 -12.42
N SER A 272 -20.18 49.17 -11.65
CA SER A 272 -21.07 50.20 -12.20
C SER A 272 -20.29 51.37 -12.83
N GLN A 273 -19.06 51.61 -12.36
CA GLN A 273 -18.12 52.60 -12.90
C GLN A 273 -16.68 52.09 -12.75
N THR A 274 -15.84 52.30 -13.76
CA THR A 274 -14.41 51.90 -13.74
C THR A 274 -13.47 53.03 -13.29
N VAL A 275 -13.99 54.26 -13.23
CA VAL A 275 -13.26 55.47 -12.88
C VAL A 275 -14.13 56.30 -11.95
N VAL A 276 -13.64 56.61 -10.75
CA VAL A 276 -14.41 57.28 -9.71
C VAL A 276 -13.58 58.37 -9.01
N LYS A 277 -14.24 59.22 -8.21
CA LYS A 277 -13.55 60.14 -7.31
C LYS A 277 -13.18 59.44 -6.00
N PRO A 278 -12.13 59.90 -5.30
CA PRO A 278 -11.84 59.40 -3.95
C PRO A 278 -13.06 59.56 -3.03
N GLY A 279 -13.44 58.48 -2.36
CA GLY A 279 -14.59 58.41 -1.45
C GLY A 279 -15.90 57.94 -2.08
N ASP A 280 -15.98 57.80 -3.40
CA ASP A 280 -17.16 57.25 -4.07
C ASP A 280 -17.38 55.77 -3.69
N VAL A 281 -18.65 55.36 -3.68
CA VAL A 281 -19.08 53.97 -3.51
C VAL A 281 -19.71 53.50 -4.82
N ILE A 282 -19.33 52.32 -5.30
CA ILE A 282 -19.85 51.73 -6.53
C ILE A 282 -20.46 50.37 -6.27
N THR A 283 -21.44 49.98 -7.08
CA THR A 283 -21.99 48.63 -7.06
C THR A 283 -21.12 47.72 -7.95
N ILE A 284 -20.70 46.60 -7.39
CA ILE A 284 -19.96 45.54 -8.06
C ILE A 284 -20.91 44.36 -8.28
N THR A 285 -21.17 44.01 -9.54
CA THR A 285 -21.86 42.77 -9.87
C THR A 285 -20.86 41.73 -10.38
N TRP A 286 -21.17 40.46 -10.18
CA TRP A 286 -20.33 39.37 -10.66
C TRP A 286 -21.14 38.17 -11.15
N THR A 287 -20.51 37.42 -12.03
CA THR A 287 -20.98 36.13 -12.55
C THR A 287 -19.81 35.16 -12.63
N SER A 288 -19.99 33.91 -12.19
CA SER A 288 -19.04 32.83 -12.43
C SER A 288 -19.39 32.14 -13.75
N GLY A 289 -18.40 31.75 -14.55
CA GLY A 289 -18.65 31.06 -15.82
C GLY A 289 -19.09 29.59 -15.68
N GLY A 290 -19.17 29.03 -14.47
CA GLY A 290 -19.55 27.64 -14.20
C GLY A 290 -20.61 27.49 -13.12
N ASP A 291 -20.68 26.30 -12.50
CA ASP A 291 -21.59 25.98 -11.39
C ASP A 291 -20.79 25.81 -10.08
N PRO A 292 -20.31 26.91 -9.46
CA PRO A 292 -19.54 26.84 -8.23
C PRO A 292 -20.43 26.57 -7.02
N SER A 293 -19.88 25.85 -6.04
CA SER A 293 -20.53 25.66 -4.73
C SER A 293 -20.62 26.96 -3.92
N SER A 294 -19.65 27.86 -4.10
CA SER A 294 -19.59 29.18 -3.46
C SER A 294 -18.65 30.10 -4.23
N CYS A 295 -18.85 31.41 -4.12
CA CYS A 295 -17.90 32.42 -4.59
C CYS A 295 -17.62 33.46 -3.52
N THR A 296 -16.41 33.98 -3.50
CA THR A 296 -15.97 35.04 -2.59
C THR A 296 -15.39 36.17 -3.43
N LEU A 297 -15.97 37.37 -3.29
CA LEU A 297 -15.44 38.60 -3.85
C LEU A 297 -14.56 39.27 -2.81
N THR A 298 -13.29 39.50 -3.15
CA THR A 298 -12.33 40.21 -2.29
C THR A 298 -11.79 41.45 -2.98
N ALA A 299 -11.41 42.46 -2.20
CA ALA A 299 -10.65 43.59 -2.72
C ALA A 299 -9.49 43.99 -1.81
N ASN A 300 -8.49 44.66 -2.39
CA ASN A 300 -7.30 45.13 -1.66
C ASN A 300 -7.59 46.29 -0.67
N ASP A 301 -8.82 46.78 -0.62
CA ASP A 301 -9.30 47.74 0.38
C ASP A 301 -9.93 47.06 1.62
N GLY A 302 -9.94 45.72 1.66
CA GLY A 302 -10.50 44.92 2.75
C GLY A 302 -11.93 44.42 2.54
N LEU A 303 -12.58 44.71 1.40
CA LEU A 303 -13.86 44.09 1.06
C LEU A 303 -13.72 42.57 1.00
N ASN A 304 -14.64 41.85 1.66
CA ASN A 304 -14.74 40.40 1.61
C ASN A 304 -16.21 39.98 1.69
N VAL A 305 -16.79 39.56 0.57
CA VAL A 305 -18.20 39.22 0.45
C VAL A 305 -18.33 37.79 -0.05
N ILE A 306 -19.05 36.96 0.71
CA ILE A 306 -19.39 35.59 0.34
C ILE A 306 -20.73 35.61 -0.39
N GLY A 307 -20.79 35.00 -1.58
CA GLY A 307 -21.98 34.91 -2.41
C GLY A 307 -22.06 33.62 -3.22
N GLY A 308 -23.09 33.54 -4.07
CA GLY A 308 -23.27 32.44 -5.01
C GLY A 308 -22.54 32.68 -6.34
N ALA A 309 -22.89 31.85 -7.33
CA ALA A 309 -22.41 31.95 -8.72
C ALA A 309 -22.63 33.35 -9.33
N THR A 310 -23.69 34.04 -8.92
CA THR A 310 -23.94 35.43 -9.28
C THR A 310 -24.24 36.24 -8.03
N GLY A 311 -23.92 37.54 -8.07
CA GLY A 311 -24.20 38.43 -6.95
C GLY A 311 -23.93 39.89 -7.25
N SER A 312 -24.27 40.72 -6.26
CA SER A 312 -24.10 42.16 -6.28
C SER A 312 -23.79 42.65 -4.88
N THR A 313 -22.86 43.60 -4.75
CA THR A 313 -22.54 44.26 -3.49
C THR A 313 -22.01 45.67 -3.74
N ASP A 314 -22.13 46.55 -2.76
CA ASP A 314 -21.51 47.86 -2.83
C ASP A 314 -20.07 47.80 -2.32
N SER A 315 -19.18 48.59 -2.93
CA SER A 315 -17.80 48.71 -2.52
C SER A 315 -17.65 49.41 -1.17
N ASN A 316 -16.47 49.27 -0.57
CA ASN A 316 -16.01 50.28 0.39
C ASN A 316 -15.82 51.63 -0.33
N PRO A 317 -15.81 52.77 0.39
CA PRO A 317 -15.41 54.05 -0.19
C PRO A 317 -14.02 53.95 -0.84
N ILE A 318 -13.94 54.25 -2.14
CA ILE A 318 -12.70 54.08 -2.91
C ILE A 318 -11.70 55.15 -2.50
N THR A 319 -10.74 54.80 -1.65
CA THR A 319 -9.69 55.71 -1.15
C THR A 319 -8.33 55.49 -1.80
N LEU A 320 -8.12 54.32 -2.41
CA LEU A 320 -6.89 53.97 -3.11
C LEU A 320 -6.93 54.49 -4.55
N ASN A 321 -5.77 54.90 -5.07
CA ASN A 321 -5.62 55.23 -6.50
C ASN A 321 -5.99 54.05 -7.40
N ARG A 322 -5.83 52.82 -6.89
CA ARG A 322 -6.12 51.58 -7.57
C ARG A 322 -6.72 50.56 -6.61
N THR A 323 -7.98 50.18 -6.86
CA THR A 323 -8.67 49.12 -6.11
C THR A 323 -8.85 47.91 -7.02
N ILE A 324 -8.36 46.75 -6.60
CA ILE A 324 -8.40 45.50 -7.36
C ILE A 324 -9.42 44.59 -6.72
N TYR A 325 -10.43 44.20 -7.48
CA TYR A 325 -11.42 43.21 -7.10
C TYR A 325 -11.04 41.86 -7.68
N THR A 326 -11.14 40.81 -6.88
CA THR A 326 -10.82 39.43 -7.26
C THR A 326 -11.98 38.53 -6.87
N LEU A 327 -12.50 37.79 -7.85
CA LEU A 327 -13.55 36.79 -7.64
C LEU A 327 -12.90 35.40 -7.60
N THR A 328 -13.03 34.74 -6.45
CA THR A 328 -12.58 33.37 -6.24
C THR A 328 -13.78 32.49 -6.02
N CYS A 329 -13.95 31.45 -6.84
CA CYS A 329 -15.07 30.52 -6.74
C CYS A 329 -14.58 29.10 -6.41
N THR A 330 -15.33 28.39 -5.59
CA THR A 330 -15.07 27.00 -5.22
C THR A 330 -15.81 26.10 -6.19
N ASP A 331 -15.06 25.40 -7.04
CA ASP A 331 -15.62 24.47 -8.02
C ASP A 331 -16.46 23.38 -7.30
N ALA A 332 -17.72 23.18 -7.71
CA ALA A 332 -18.62 22.25 -7.02
C ALA A 332 -18.19 20.79 -7.15
N ALA A 333 -17.43 20.43 -8.19
CA ALA A 333 -16.97 19.07 -8.41
C ALA A 333 -15.71 18.74 -7.60
N THR A 334 -14.78 19.69 -7.50
CA THR A 334 -13.46 19.47 -6.87
C THR A 334 -13.35 20.03 -5.46
N GLY A 335 -14.20 20.99 -5.07
CA GLY A 335 -14.09 21.71 -3.80
C GLY A 335 -12.90 22.67 -3.73
N ILE A 336 -12.20 22.91 -4.85
CA ILE A 336 -10.99 23.73 -4.89
C ILE A 336 -11.36 25.19 -5.26
N PRO A 337 -10.84 26.19 -4.53
CA PRO A 337 -11.02 27.60 -4.88
C PRO A 337 -10.14 28.01 -6.07
N VAL A 338 -10.74 28.67 -7.06
CA VAL A 338 -10.10 29.14 -8.28
C VAL A 338 -10.42 30.62 -8.49
N VAL A 339 -9.42 31.43 -8.84
CA VAL A 339 -9.64 32.82 -9.26
C VAL A 339 -10.23 32.80 -10.67
N VAL A 340 -11.47 33.27 -10.80
CA VAL A 340 -12.21 33.22 -12.08
C VAL A 340 -12.28 34.58 -12.79
N ALA A 341 -12.11 35.69 -12.06
CA ALA A 341 -12.11 37.03 -12.61
C ALA A 341 -11.35 38.01 -11.72
N SER A 342 -10.80 39.06 -12.33
CA SER A 342 -10.27 40.22 -11.62
C SER A 342 -10.53 41.49 -12.42
N THR A 343 -10.87 42.59 -11.75
CA THR A 343 -11.03 43.90 -12.36
C THR A 343 -10.37 44.98 -11.50
N THR A 344 -9.99 46.09 -12.12
CA THR A 344 -9.34 47.22 -11.46
C THR A 344 -10.18 48.48 -11.63
N ILE A 345 -10.39 49.19 -10.53
CA ILE A 345 -11.03 50.51 -10.49
C ILE A 345 -9.98 51.56 -10.18
N MET A 346 -10.00 52.65 -10.95
CA MET A 346 -9.06 53.76 -10.79
C MET A 346 -9.75 54.95 -10.13
N SER A 347 -9.09 55.57 -9.16
CA SER A 347 -9.52 56.83 -8.58
C SER A 347 -8.79 57.99 -9.26
N ILE A 348 -9.52 59.00 -9.75
CA ILE A 348 -8.92 60.22 -10.31
C ILE A 348 -9.03 61.32 -9.28
N THR A 349 -7.88 61.74 -8.75
CA THR A 349 -7.75 62.99 -8.02
C THR A 349 -7.87 64.15 -9.00
N ARG A 350 -8.86 65.03 -8.76
CA ARG A 350 -9.05 66.23 -9.56
C ARG A 350 -7.81 67.11 -9.41
N PHE A 351 -7.14 67.44 -10.50
CA PHE A 351 -6.19 68.55 -10.52
C PHE A 351 -7.01 69.83 -10.39
N GLU A 352 -6.92 70.51 -9.24
CA GLU A 352 -7.34 71.91 -9.16
C GLU A 352 -6.26 72.75 -9.85
N GLU A 353 -6.58 73.36 -10.99
CA GLU A 353 -5.76 74.43 -11.56
C GLU A 353 -5.88 75.65 -10.63
N THR A 354 -4.83 75.88 -9.84
CA THR A 354 -4.62 77.12 -9.08
C THR A 354 -3.97 78.19 -9.95
#